data_AF-A0A965U7Z1-F1
#
_entry.id   AF-A0A965U7Z1-F1
#
_cell.length_a   1.000
_cell.length_b   1.000
_cell.length_c   1.000
_cell.angle_alpha   90.00
_cell.angle_beta   90.00
_cell.angle_gamma   90.00
#
_symmetry.space_group_name_H-M   'P 1'
#
loop_
_entity.id
_entity.type
_entity.pdbx_description
1 polymer ?
#
loop_
_entity_poly.entity_id
_entity_poly.type
_entity_poly.pdbx_seq_one_letter_code
_entity_poly.pdbx_strand_id
1 'polypeptide(L)'
;MGYYVIAVGGTGNKILEAIVYGAAAGVFYTPGRNGARVPLQTVRALAVDVDAACGNTTRAKQAGEYYERIRAAFPKGFPRRGFWTQLDLQRWNMNLSKRASSVDSMVKNHKSEQLLARTLFAPTESSLEYAEGFRGHPDLGVLFFADVLKTLDEALPQDEMARLLSQMRGELEAGERVKVILVGSIFGGTGASGIPAISRFLREHFAAHRQLFELGAVLMLPYYKVPASTRDETMEIVVKSNDFLDKARTALQYYGMEGM
;
A
#
# COMPACT_ATOMS: atom_id res chain seq x y z
N MET A 1 5.73 -21.58 -1.00
CA MET A 1 4.53 -20.74 -0.82
C MET A 1 4.98 -19.39 -0.30
N GLY A 2 4.69 -18.33 -1.05
CA GLY A 2 5.03 -16.96 -0.68
C GLY A 2 3.95 -16.27 0.12
N TYR A 3 4.38 -15.41 1.05
CA TYR A 3 3.51 -14.54 1.85
C TYR A 3 3.95 -13.11 1.67
N TYR A 4 3.01 -12.28 1.21
CA TYR A 4 3.27 -10.91 0.83
C TYR A 4 2.28 -9.97 1.51
N VAL A 5 2.79 -8.84 1.98
CA VAL A 5 2.00 -7.74 2.54
C VAL A 5 2.30 -6.49 1.73
N ILE A 6 1.29 -5.83 1.18
CA ILE A 6 1.46 -4.52 0.55
C ILE A 6 0.70 -3.50 1.40
N ALA A 7 1.46 -2.66 2.08
CA ALA A 7 0.97 -1.66 3.03
C ALA A 7 0.79 -0.32 2.31
N VAL A 8 -0.46 0.09 2.08
CA VAL A 8 -0.81 1.25 1.26
C VAL A 8 -1.18 2.45 2.13
N GLY A 9 -0.40 3.52 1.98
CA GLY A 9 -0.50 4.78 2.72
C GLY A 9 -0.08 4.67 4.19
N GLY A 10 -0.11 5.82 4.89
CA GLY A 10 0.30 5.90 6.28
C GLY A 10 -0.44 4.94 7.23
N THR A 11 -1.73 4.68 7.02
CA THR A 11 -2.46 3.67 7.82
C THR A 11 -2.04 2.25 7.47
N GLY A 12 -1.73 1.95 6.21
CA GLY A 12 -1.14 0.67 5.83
C GLY A 12 0.17 0.43 6.56
N ASN A 13 1.03 1.45 6.63
CA ASN A 13 2.30 1.36 7.36
C ASN A 13 2.12 1.23 8.88
N LYS A 14 1.06 1.81 9.45
CA LYS A 14 0.67 1.55 10.85
C LYS A 14 0.33 0.06 11.07
N ILE A 15 -0.37 -0.57 10.12
CA ILE A 15 -0.65 -2.01 10.18
C ILE A 15 0.64 -2.82 9.98
N LEU A 16 1.54 -2.38 9.10
CA LEU A 16 2.83 -3.03 8.89
C LEU A 16 3.69 -3.04 10.16
N GLU A 17 3.69 -1.96 10.94
CA GLU A 17 4.32 -1.92 12.26
C GLU A 17 3.70 -2.94 13.23
N ALA A 18 2.37 -3.07 13.23
CA ALA A 18 1.69 -4.10 14.03
C ALA A 18 2.05 -5.53 13.57
N ILE A 19 2.26 -5.74 12.27
CA ILE A 19 2.75 -7.00 11.71
C ILE A 19 4.15 -7.32 12.27
N VAL A 20 5.05 -6.33 12.34
CA VAL A 20 6.37 -6.52 12.96
C VAL A 20 6.24 -7.00 14.41
N TYR A 21 5.37 -6.39 15.20
CA TYR A 21 5.12 -6.83 16.58
C TYR A 21 4.48 -8.22 16.65
N GLY A 22 3.60 -8.56 15.71
CA GLY A 22 3.08 -9.92 15.56
C GLY A 22 4.17 -10.96 15.31
N ALA A 23 5.15 -10.64 14.46
CA ALA A 23 6.29 -11.52 14.20
C ALA A 23 7.15 -11.72 15.46
N ALA A 24 7.38 -10.65 16.22
CA ALA A 24 8.06 -10.71 17.52
C ALA A 24 7.30 -11.59 18.53
N ALA A 25 5.97 -11.57 18.50
CA ALA A 25 5.10 -12.42 19.32
C ALA A 25 4.93 -13.86 18.80
N GLY A 26 5.45 -14.18 17.60
CA GLY A 26 5.38 -15.53 17.03
C GLY A 26 3.99 -15.94 16.52
N VAL A 27 3.14 -14.98 16.14
CA VAL A 27 1.75 -15.26 15.74
C VAL A 27 1.59 -15.73 14.29
N PHE A 28 2.64 -15.66 13.48
CA PHE A 28 2.59 -16.06 12.07
C PHE A 28 2.97 -17.53 11.89
N TYR A 29 1.95 -18.37 11.71
CA TYR A 29 2.10 -19.80 11.48
C TYR A 29 1.01 -20.33 10.55
N THR A 30 1.27 -21.46 9.91
CA THR A 30 0.25 -22.30 9.28
C THR A 30 -0.01 -23.56 10.10
N PRO A 31 -1.22 -24.13 10.01
CA PRO A 31 -1.48 -25.46 10.54
C PRO A 31 -0.72 -26.51 9.71
N GLY A 32 0.11 -27.32 10.36
CA GLY A 32 0.74 -28.50 9.79
C GLY A 32 -0.20 -29.71 9.74
N ARG A 33 0.28 -30.82 9.17
CA ARG A 33 -0.52 -32.05 8.96
C ARG A 33 -1.19 -32.60 10.23
N ASN A 34 -0.60 -32.36 11.40
CA ASN A 34 -1.10 -32.85 12.69
C ASN A 34 -1.69 -31.72 13.56
N GLY A 35 -2.04 -30.57 12.96
CA GLY A 35 -2.49 -29.38 13.70
C GLY A 35 -1.38 -28.60 14.42
N ALA A 36 -0.12 -29.06 14.31
CA ALA A 36 1.04 -28.34 14.85
C ALA A 36 1.21 -26.98 14.15
N ARG A 37 1.59 -25.95 14.92
CA ARG A 37 1.88 -24.62 14.37
C ARG A 37 3.24 -24.64 13.68
N VAL A 38 3.26 -24.43 12.36
CA VAL A 38 4.47 -24.30 11.55
C VAL A 38 4.71 -22.81 11.30
N PRO A 39 5.76 -22.20 11.89
CA PRO A 39 6.03 -20.78 11.69
C PRO A 39 6.25 -20.43 10.22
N LEU A 40 5.78 -19.26 9.81
CA LEU A 40 6.13 -18.71 8.50
C LEU A 40 7.63 -18.40 8.49
N GLN A 41 8.34 -18.87 7.47
CA GLN A 41 9.78 -18.64 7.34
C GLN A 41 10.08 -17.20 6.97
N THR A 42 9.35 -16.68 5.97
CA THR A 42 9.55 -15.32 5.46
C THR A 42 8.20 -14.69 5.16
N VAL A 43 8.06 -13.42 5.53
CA VAL A 43 7.00 -12.54 5.04
C VAL A 43 7.67 -11.36 4.35
N ARG A 44 7.30 -11.13 3.09
CA ARG A 44 7.82 -10.02 2.29
C ARG A 44 6.81 -8.88 2.33
N ALA A 45 7.27 -7.68 2.68
CA ALA A 45 6.39 -6.54 2.85
C ALA A 45 6.87 -5.36 2.00
N LEU A 46 5.93 -4.70 1.33
CA LEU A 46 6.19 -3.49 0.57
C LEU A 46 5.34 -2.34 1.12
N ALA A 47 6.01 -1.31 1.64
CA ALA A 47 5.39 -0.05 2.01
C ALA A 47 5.20 0.82 0.75
N VAL A 48 3.95 1.16 0.46
CA VAL A 48 3.53 1.99 -0.67
C VAL A 48 2.95 3.28 -0.12
N ASP A 49 3.76 4.34 -0.10
CA ASP A 49 3.33 5.64 0.40
C ASP A 49 3.94 6.78 -0.42
N VAL A 50 3.06 7.59 -1.01
CA VAL A 50 3.41 8.81 -1.76
C VAL A 50 3.98 9.87 -0.83
N ASP A 51 3.58 9.89 0.43
CA ASP A 51 4.05 10.86 1.42
C ASP A 51 5.45 10.45 1.93
N ALA A 52 6.46 11.18 1.48
CA ALA A 52 7.85 10.99 1.89
C ALA A 52 8.05 11.17 3.41
N ALA A 53 7.29 12.07 4.02
CA ALA A 53 7.42 12.51 5.40
C ALA A 53 6.47 11.76 6.37
N CYS A 54 5.74 10.75 5.90
CA CYS A 54 4.79 10.02 6.73
C CYS A 54 5.48 9.34 7.93
N GLY A 55 5.13 9.78 9.15
CA GLY A 55 5.70 9.25 10.39
C GLY A 55 5.42 7.76 10.63
N ASN A 56 4.28 7.25 10.16
CA ASN A 56 3.96 5.82 10.26
C ASN A 56 4.90 4.97 9.39
N THR A 57 5.29 5.47 8.22
CA THR A 57 6.25 4.80 7.33
C THR A 57 7.62 4.71 8.00
N THR A 58 8.08 5.80 8.61
CA THR A 58 9.34 5.83 9.38
C THR A 58 9.32 4.85 10.56
N ARG A 59 8.23 4.85 11.34
CA ARG A 59 8.04 3.92 12.47
C ARG A 59 8.06 2.46 12.04
N ALA A 60 7.32 2.10 10.99
CA ALA A 60 7.25 0.73 10.49
C ALA A 60 8.62 0.23 10.02
N LYS A 61 9.37 1.08 9.30
CA LYS A 61 10.74 0.77 8.87
C LYS A 61 11.67 0.54 10.06
N GLN A 62 11.69 1.45 11.02
CA GLN A 62 12.52 1.32 12.23
C GLN A 62 12.16 0.07 13.04
N ALA A 63 10.87 -0.21 13.22
CA ALA A 63 10.42 -1.41 13.90
C ALA A 63 10.94 -2.68 13.20
N GLY A 64 10.86 -2.73 11.87
CA GLY A 64 11.39 -3.84 11.06
C GLY A 64 12.91 -4.01 11.22
N GLU A 65 13.67 -2.91 11.17
CA GLU A 65 15.12 -2.92 11.36
C GLU A 65 15.50 -3.43 12.76
N TYR A 66 14.83 -2.96 13.81
CA TYR A 66 15.06 -3.44 15.18
C TYR A 66 14.68 -4.91 15.34
N TYR A 67 13.55 -5.32 14.75
CA TYR A 67 13.12 -6.70 14.76
C TYR A 67 14.15 -7.63 14.13
N GLU A 68 14.64 -7.31 12.93
CA GLU A 68 15.61 -8.16 12.23
C GLU A 68 16.96 -8.20 12.96
N ARG A 69 17.40 -7.09 13.57
CA ARG A 69 18.60 -7.07 14.42
C ARG A 69 18.47 -8.02 15.61
N ILE A 70 17.33 -8.01 16.29
CA ILE A 70 17.06 -8.91 17.43
C ILE A 70 16.95 -10.36 16.94
N ARG A 71 16.21 -10.59 15.84
CA ARG A 71 16.03 -11.92 15.24
C ARG A 71 17.37 -12.56 14.89
N ALA A 72 18.27 -11.80 14.27
CA ALA A 72 19.60 -12.26 13.87
C ALA A 72 20.55 -12.52 15.06
N ALA A 73 20.32 -11.88 16.21
CA ALA A 73 21.10 -12.09 17.42
C ALA A 73 20.78 -13.43 18.13
N PHE A 74 19.64 -14.06 17.82
CA PHE A 74 19.31 -15.37 18.40
C PHE A 74 20.18 -16.50 17.81
N PRO A 75 20.82 -17.33 18.64
CA PRO A 75 21.58 -18.48 18.17
C PRO A 75 20.70 -19.46 17.38
N LYS A 76 21.30 -20.14 16.39
CA LYS A 76 20.63 -21.23 15.66
C LYS A 76 20.27 -22.35 16.64
N GLY A 77 19.03 -22.83 16.57
CA GLY A 77 18.53 -23.92 17.43
C GLY A 77 18.10 -23.49 18.84
N PHE A 78 18.22 -22.20 19.21
CA PHE A 78 17.74 -21.73 20.51
C PHE A 78 16.20 -21.72 20.57
N PRO A 79 15.56 -22.36 21.57
CA PRO A 79 14.12 -22.33 21.72
C PRO A 79 13.63 -20.89 21.94
N ARG A 80 12.73 -20.41 21.09
CA ARG A 80 12.14 -19.07 21.23
C ARG A 80 10.64 -19.09 20.99
N ARG A 81 9.90 -18.18 21.62
CA ARG A 81 8.43 -18.10 21.46
C ARG A 81 8.01 -17.20 20.28
N GLY A 82 8.94 -16.44 19.73
CA GLY A 82 8.74 -15.57 18.57
C GLY A 82 10.06 -15.29 17.85
N PHE A 83 10.11 -14.27 16.99
CA PHE A 83 11.29 -13.97 16.17
C PHE A 83 11.69 -15.16 15.28
N TRP A 84 10.69 -15.87 14.74
CA TRP A 84 10.89 -16.98 13.82
C TRP A 84 10.92 -16.50 12.37
N THR A 85 9.95 -15.65 12.03
CA THR A 85 9.69 -15.19 10.68
C THR A 85 10.68 -14.11 10.28
N GLN A 86 11.42 -14.31 9.19
CA GLN A 86 12.15 -13.22 8.57
C GLN A 86 11.17 -12.23 7.94
N LEU A 87 11.36 -10.94 8.19
CA LEU A 87 10.63 -9.88 7.54
C LEU A 87 11.54 -9.19 6.53
N ASP A 88 11.17 -9.25 5.25
CA ASP A 88 11.80 -8.46 4.20
C ASP A 88 10.94 -7.24 3.92
N LEU A 89 11.19 -6.15 4.65
CA LEU A 89 10.44 -4.89 4.51
C LEU A 89 11.17 -3.95 3.56
N GLN A 90 10.48 -3.56 2.50
CA GLN A 90 10.97 -2.62 1.50
C GLN A 90 10.00 -1.45 1.40
N ARG A 91 10.50 -0.28 0.98
CA ARG A 91 9.66 0.88 0.63
C ARG A 91 9.72 1.05 -0.88
N TRP A 92 8.57 1.16 -1.53
CA TRP A 92 8.55 1.49 -2.94
C TRP A 92 8.94 2.96 -3.15
N ASN A 93 10.08 3.18 -3.79
CA ASN A 93 10.52 4.51 -4.16
C ASN A 93 9.90 4.89 -5.51
N MET A 94 8.61 5.25 -5.48
CA MET A 94 7.90 5.72 -6.67
C MET A 94 8.56 7.00 -7.17
N ASN A 95 9.38 6.90 -8.23
CA ASN A 95 10.16 8.01 -8.73
C ASN A 95 9.26 9.13 -9.29
N LEU A 96 8.86 10.06 -8.42
CA LEU A 96 7.97 11.17 -8.78
C LEU A 96 8.65 12.19 -9.72
N SER A 97 9.99 12.25 -9.75
CA SER A 97 10.72 13.27 -10.52
C SER A 97 10.54 13.16 -12.04
N LYS A 98 10.16 11.98 -12.53
CA LYS A 98 9.89 11.72 -13.96
C LYS A 98 8.41 11.81 -14.32
N ARG A 99 7.55 12.15 -13.36
CA ARG A 99 6.09 12.16 -13.53
C ARG A 99 5.55 13.57 -13.33
N ALA A 100 4.34 13.79 -13.85
CA ALA A 100 3.61 15.01 -13.52
C ALA A 100 3.45 15.07 -11.99
N SER A 101 3.77 16.23 -11.41
CA SER A 101 3.67 16.43 -9.96
C SER A 101 2.22 16.63 -9.49
N SER A 102 1.32 16.96 -10.40
CA SER A 102 -0.09 17.28 -10.16
C SER A 102 -0.92 17.05 -11.42
N VAL A 103 -2.24 17.18 -11.32
CA VAL A 103 -3.14 17.10 -12.49
C VAL A 103 -2.87 18.26 -13.45
N ASP A 104 -2.66 19.47 -12.93
CA ASP A 104 -2.31 20.64 -13.74
C ASP A 104 -1.04 20.43 -14.56
N SER A 105 -0.03 19.80 -13.95
CA SER A 105 1.22 19.44 -14.64
C SER A 105 1.00 18.40 -15.75
N MET A 106 0.08 17.46 -15.54
CA MET A 106 -0.25 16.41 -16.52
C MET A 106 -0.89 16.99 -17.78
N VAL A 107 -1.81 17.94 -17.62
CA VAL A 107 -2.57 18.53 -18.74
C VAL A 107 -1.94 19.79 -19.33
N LYS A 108 -0.79 20.24 -18.81
CA LYS A 108 -0.16 21.53 -19.13
C LYS A 108 0.01 21.79 -20.64
N ASN A 109 0.26 20.74 -21.42
CA ASN A 109 0.50 20.84 -22.86
C ASN A 109 -0.72 20.45 -23.74
N HIS A 110 -1.86 20.12 -23.12
CA HIS A 110 -3.04 19.56 -23.80
C HIS A 110 -4.29 20.38 -23.51
N LYS A 111 -4.61 21.35 -24.39
CA LYS A 111 -5.74 22.29 -24.19
C LYS A 111 -7.10 21.61 -23.96
N SER A 112 -7.38 20.51 -24.67
CA SER A 112 -8.61 19.73 -24.48
C SER A 112 -8.66 19.05 -23.11
N GLU A 113 -7.53 18.57 -22.62
CA GLU A 113 -7.42 17.93 -21.30
C GLU A 113 -7.49 18.96 -20.17
N GLN A 114 -7.04 20.19 -20.40
CA GLN A 114 -7.21 21.30 -19.43
C GLN A 114 -8.67 21.62 -19.17
N LEU A 115 -9.51 21.61 -20.22
CA LEU A 115 -10.95 21.81 -20.09
C LEU A 115 -11.59 20.68 -19.28
N LEU A 116 -11.19 19.43 -19.55
CA LEU A 116 -11.66 18.27 -18.80
C LEU A 116 -11.23 18.33 -17.34
N ALA A 117 -9.95 18.61 -17.06
CA ALA A 117 -9.42 18.72 -15.70
C ALA A 117 -10.15 19.79 -14.88
N ARG A 118 -10.39 20.97 -15.45
CA ARG A 118 -11.16 22.06 -14.80
C ARG A 118 -12.63 21.73 -14.55
N THR A 119 -13.17 20.76 -15.28
CA THR A 119 -14.55 20.29 -15.10
C THR A 119 -14.64 19.25 -13.98
N LEU A 120 -13.60 18.43 -13.82
CA LEU A 120 -13.59 17.30 -12.88
C LEU A 120 -13.00 17.64 -11.51
N PHE A 121 -12.06 18.59 -11.43
CA PHE A 121 -11.30 18.90 -10.23
C PHE A 121 -11.40 20.37 -9.85
N ALA A 122 -11.47 20.66 -8.55
CA ALA A 122 -11.31 22.01 -8.06
C ALA A 122 -9.86 22.51 -8.27
N PRO A 123 -9.62 23.83 -8.39
CA PRO A 123 -8.27 24.37 -8.57
C PRO A 123 -7.27 23.96 -7.48
N THR A 124 -7.75 23.82 -6.23
CA THR A 124 -6.95 23.35 -5.09
C THR A 124 -6.60 21.87 -5.18
N GLU A 125 -7.44 21.06 -5.84
CA GLU A 125 -7.20 19.63 -6.09
C GLU A 125 -6.26 19.42 -7.26
N SER A 126 -6.47 20.13 -8.36
CA SER A 126 -5.68 19.94 -9.58
C SER A 126 -4.23 20.41 -9.43
N SER A 127 -3.98 21.35 -8.50
CA SER A 127 -2.65 21.88 -8.18
C SER A 127 -1.93 21.14 -7.05
N LEU A 128 -2.60 20.21 -6.33
CA LEU A 128 -2.00 19.47 -5.23
C LEU A 128 -0.82 18.61 -5.72
N GLU A 129 0.35 18.77 -5.08
CA GLU A 129 1.49 17.94 -5.39
C GLU A 129 1.32 16.52 -4.83
N TYR A 130 1.48 15.50 -5.67
CA TYR A 130 1.33 14.09 -5.28
C TYR A 130 2.25 13.68 -4.13
N ALA A 131 3.43 14.31 -4.01
CA ALA A 131 4.40 14.08 -2.94
C ALA A 131 3.86 14.45 -1.54
N GLU A 132 2.88 15.35 -1.47
CA GLU A 132 2.21 15.74 -0.22
C GLU A 132 1.12 14.74 0.23
N GLY A 133 0.91 13.69 -0.58
CA GLY A 133 -0.17 12.74 -0.44
C GLY A 133 -1.53 13.31 -0.82
N PHE A 134 -2.49 12.42 -1.11
CA PHE A 134 -3.79 12.87 -1.63
C PHE A 134 -4.74 13.46 -0.58
N ARG A 135 -4.32 13.57 0.69
CA ARG A 135 -5.06 14.26 1.79
C ARG A 135 -6.58 13.99 1.84
N GLY A 136 -6.99 12.75 1.58
CA GLY A 136 -8.42 12.36 1.61
C GLY A 136 -9.20 12.60 0.31
N HIS A 137 -8.51 12.83 -0.81
CA HIS A 137 -9.05 12.92 -2.18
C HIS A 137 -8.62 11.66 -2.96
N PRO A 138 -9.34 10.53 -2.80
CA PRO A 138 -8.96 9.27 -3.44
C PRO A 138 -9.04 9.33 -4.98
N ASP A 139 -9.87 10.19 -5.53
CA ASP A 139 -10.01 10.50 -6.95
C ASP A 139 -8.68 10.90 -7.61
N LEU A 140 -7.92 11.82 -7.01
CA LEU A 140 -6.56 12.17 -7.45
C LEU A 140 -5.60 10.97 -7.37
N GLY A 141 -5.72 10.20 -6.29
CA GLY A 141 -4.86 9.05 -6.07
C GLY A 141 -5.04 7.95 -7.09
N VAL A 142 -6.28 7.72 -7.56
CA VAL A 142 -6.56 6.69 -8.57
C VAL A 142 -5.86 7.02 -9.89
N LEU A 143 -5.86 8.29 -10.32
CA LEU A 143 -5.14 8.71 -11.52
C LEU A 143 -3.64 8.48 -11.38
N PHE A 144 -3.06 8.87 -10.25
CA PHE A 144 -1.65 8.64 -9.96
C PHE A 144 -1.30 7.15 -10.01
N PHE A 145 -2.02 6.29 -9.28
CA PHE A 145 -1.73 4.86 -9.25
C PHE A 145 -1.93 4.21 -10.62
N ALA A 146 -2.92 4.63 -11.40
CA ALA A 146 -3.11 4.13 -12.77
C ALA A 146 -1.90 4.45 -13.67
N ASP A 147 -1.34 5.65 -13.58
CA ASP A 147 -0.13 6.04 -14.31
C ASP A 147 1.12 5.27 -13.83
N VAL A 148 1.29 5.17 -12.51
CA VAL A 148 2.41 4.47 -11.90
C VAL A 148 2.44 3.00 -12.28
N LEU A 149 1.29 2.33 -12.21
CA LEU A 149 1.19 0.88 -12.44
C LEU A 149 1.30 0.53 -13.94
N LYS A 150 0.83 1.39 -14.84
CA LYS A 150 1.00 1.18 -16.30
C LYS A 150 2.46 1.20 -16.75
N THR A 151 3.29 1.98 -16.07
CA THR A 151 4.71 2.12 -16.42
C THR A 151 5.60 1.10 -15.70
N LEU A 152 5.04 0.18 -14.90
CA LEU A 152 5.81 -0.82 -14.16
C LEU A 152 6.50 -1.85 -15.07
N ASP A 153 5.92 -2.18 -16.22
CA ASP A 153 6.54 -3.13 -17.15
C ASP A 153 7.84 -2.57 -17.77
N GLU A 154 8.00 -1.24 -17.76
CA GLU A 154 9.21 -0.53 -18.20
C GLU A 154 10.19 -0.25 -17.05
N ALA A 155 9.82 -0.61 -15.82
CA ALA A 155 10.65 -0.34 -14.64
C ALA A 155 11.93 -1.18 -14.66
N LEU A 156 13.02 -0.59 -14.16
CA LEU A 156 14.27 -1.30 -13.99
C LEU A 156 14.11 -2.43 -12.97
N PRO A 157 14.88 -3.54 -13.08
CA PRO A 157 14.84 -4.64 -12.10
C PRO A 157 15.15 -4.24 -10.65
N GLN A 158 15.72 -3.04 -10.43
CA GLN A 158 16.02 -2.45 -9.12
C GLN A 158 14.78 -1.82 -8.46
N ASP A 159 13.70 -1.55 -9.19
CA ASP A 159 12.45 -1.03 -8.63
C ASP A 159 11.85 -2.04 -7.65
N GLU A 160 11.44 -1.57 -6.46
CA GLU A 160 11.02 -2.47 -5.39
C GLU A 160 9.73 -3.22 -5.70
N MET A 161 8.79 -2.58 -6.40
CA MET A 161 7.56 -3.23 -6.84
C MET A 161 7.85 -4.22 -7.97
N ALA A 162 8.65 -3.84 -8.97
CA ALA A 162 9.04 -4.75 -10.05
C ALA A 162 9.76 -6.01 -9.51
N ARG A 163 10.66 -5.84 -8.54
CA ARG A 163 11.33 -6.96 -7.86
C ARG A 163 10.33 -7.84 -7.10
N LEU A 164 9.38 -7.24 -6.39
CA LEU A 164 8.32 -7.97 -5.68
C LEU A 164 7.49 -8.83 -6.65
N LEU A 165 7.09 -8.24 -7.79
CA LEU A 165 6.33 -8.93 -8.83
C LEU A 165 7.14 -10.06 -9.47
N SER A 166 8.43 -9.84 -9.74
CA SER A 166 9.33 -10.86 -10.26
C SER A 166 9.48 -12.05 -9.30
N GLN A 167 9.58 -11.79 -8.00
CA GLN A 167 9.61 -12.86 -6.99
C GLN A 167 8.30 -13.65 -6.96
N MET A 168 7.15 -12.97 -6.94
CA MET A 168 5.84 -13.65 -6.99
C MET A 168 5.72 -14.50 -8.25
N ARG A 169 6.14 -13.97 -9.41
CA ARG A 169 6.14 -14.68 -10.69
C ARG A 169 6.98 -15.95 -10.63
N GLY A 170 8.21 -15.87 -10.13
CA GLY A 170 9.08 -17.05 -10.00
C GLY A 170 8.50 -18.12 -9.08
N GLU A 171 7.86 -17.73 -7.98
CA GLU A 171 7.16 -18.67 -7.09
C GLU A 171 5.95 -19.34 -7.76
N LEU A 172 5.14 -18.57 -8.50
CA LEU A 172 3.99 -19.08 -9.25
C LEU A 172 4.42 -20.03 -10.39
N GLU A 173 5.47 -19.69 -11.13
CA GLU A 173 6.04 -20.51 -12.22
C GLU A 173 6.64 -21.81 -11.69
N ALA A 174 7.15 -21.80 -10.45
CA ALA A 174 7.58 -23.01 -9.74
C ALA A 174 6.41 -23.87 -9.20
N GLY A 175 5.15 -23.46 -9.46
CA GLY A 175 3.96 -24.15 -8.98
C GLY A 175 3.65 -23.90 -7.50
N GLU A 176 4.29 -22.92 -6.87
CA GLU A 176 4.01 -22.55 -5.50
C GLU A 176 2.83 -21.58 -5.40
N ARG A 177 2.08 -21.66 -4.29
CA ARG A 177 1.05 -20.66 -4.00
C ARG A 177 1.69 -19.34 -3.56
N VAL A 178 1.08 -18.23 -3.98
CA VAL A 178 1.42 -16.88 -3.54
C VAL A 178 0.20 -16.28 -2.86
N LYS A 179 0.36 -15.85 -1.61
CA LYS A 179 -0.69 -15.18 -0.84
C LYS A 179 -0.30 -13.73 -0.61
N VAL A 180 -1.14 -12.82 -1.07
CA VAL A 180 -0.94 -11.38 -0.93
C VAL A 180 -2.06 -10.77 -0.11
N ILE A 181 -1.71 -9.94 0.86
CA ILE A 181 -2.67 -9.13 1.61
C ILE A 181 -2.36 -7.65 1.42
N LEU A 182 -3.35 -6.90 0.94
CA LEU A 182 -3.30 -5.44 0.89
C LEU A 182 -3.79 -4.88 2.22
N VAL A 183 -3.06 -3.94 2.81
CA VAL A 183 -3.43 -3.36 4.10
C VAL A 183 -3.42 -1.84 4.04
N GLY A 184 -4.46 -1.18 4.54
CA GLY A 184 -4.56 0.28 4.52
C GLY A 184 -5.88 0.80 5.05
N SER A 185 -6.11 2.11 4.96
CA SER A 185 -7.37 2.75 5.38
C SER A 185 -8.33 2.94 4.22
N ILE A 186 -9.63 2.78 4.47
CA ILE A 186 -10.70 3.04 3.49
C ILE A 186 -11.09 4.52 3.36
N PHE A 187 -10.60 5.37 4.27
CA PHE A 187 -10.96 6.78 4.38
C PHE A 187 -9.79 7.76 4.13
N GLY A 188 -8.58 7.23 3.99
CA GLY A 188 -7.37 8.02 3.74
C GLY A 188 -7.07 8.13 2.24
N GLY A 189 -6.42 9.21 1.80
CA GLY A 189 -6.14 9.50 0.39
C GLY A 189 -5.38 8.38 -0.35
N THR A 190 -4.18 8.03 0.12
CA THR A 190 -3.33 6.98 -0.50
C THR A 190 -3.92 5.57 -0.35
N GLY A 191 -4.45 5.23 0.82
CA GLY A 191 -5.00 3.90 1.09
C GLY A 191 -6.26 3.61 0.26
N ALA A 192 -7.21 4.54 0.25
CA ALA A 192 -8.48 4.36 -0.45
C ALA A 192 -8.35 4.38 -1.98
N SER A 193 -7.30 5.02 -2.51
CA SER A 193 -7.02 5.05 -3.94
C SER A 193 -6.10 3.92 -4.41
N GLY A 194 -5.04 3.62 -3.65
CA GLY A 194 -4.03 2.65 -4.06
C GLY A 194 -4.47 1.20 -3.93
N ILE A 195 -5.28 0.86 -2.91
CA ILE A 195 -5.76 -0.51 -2.73
C ILE A 195 -6.54 -1.04 -3.95
N PRO A 196 -7.58 -0.37 -4.47
CA PRO A 196 -8.33 -0.91 -5.63
C PRO A 196 -7.45 -0.94 -6.88
N ALA A 197 -6.61 0.07 -7.10
CA ALA A 197 -5.71 0.14 -8.25
C ALA A 197 -4.68 -1.00 -8.25
N ILE A 198 -3.99 -1.21 -7.11
CA ILE A 198 -3.01 -2.28 -6.95
C ILE A 198 -3.71 -3.65 -6.99
N SER A 199 -4.88 -3.79 -6.36
CA SER A 199 -5.65 -5.04 -6.38
C SER A 199 -5.99 -5.47 -7.81
N ARG A 200 -6.56 -4.54 -8.60
CA ARG A 200 -6.90 -4.77 -9.99
C ARG A 200 -5.67 -5.12 -10.82
N PHE A 201 -4.60 -4.32 -10.70
CA PHE A 201 -3.34 -4.57 -11.38
C PHE A 201 -2.79 -5.97 -11.09
N LEU A 202 -2.72 -6.38 -9.82
CA LEU A 202 -2.19 -7.71 -9.45
C LEU A 202 -3.06 -8.85 -10.01
N ARG A 203 -4.40 -8.71 -9.97
CA ARG A 203 -5.32 -9.72 -10.50
C ARG A 203 -5.17 -9.87 -12.02
N GLU A 204 -4.98 -8.77 -12.74
CA GLU A 204 -4.72 -8.77 -14.18
C GLU A 204 -3.33 -9.34 -14.49
N HIS A 205 -2.30 -8.86 -13.80
CA HIS A 205 -0.89 -9.24 -13.99
C HIS A 205 -0.63 -10.73 -13.72
N PHE A 206 -1.35 -11.34 -12.76
CA PHE A 206 -1.26 -12.77 -12.43
C PHE A 206 -2.47 -13.59 -12.88
N ALA A 207 -3.24 -13.12 -13.86
CA ALA A 207 -4.45 -13.79 -14.33
C ALA A 207 -4.22 -15.24 -14.81
N ALA A 208 -3.04 -15.55 -15.37
CA ALA A 208 -2.67 -16.90 -15.79
C ALA A 208 -2.50 -17.88 -14.62
N HIS A 209 -2.27 -17.38 -13.39
CA HIS A 209 -1.98 -18.18 -12.21
C HIS A 209 -3.08 -18.06 -11.13
N ARG A 210 -4.32 -17.74 -11.51
CA ARG A 210 -5.47 -17.52 -10.59
C ARG A 210 -5.69 -18.63 -9.55
N GLN A 211 -5.31 -19.88 -9.84
CA GLN A 211 -5.46 -21.01 -8.91
C GLN A 211 -4.39 -21.05 -7.81
N LEU A 212 -3.24 -20.40 -8.04
CA LEU A 212 -2.10 -20.34 -7.12
C LEU A 212 -1.95 -18.97 -6.47
N PHE A 213 -2.52 -17.92 -7.07
CA PHE A 213 -2.49 -16.55 -6.58
C PHE A 213 -3.73 -16.21 -5.76
N GLU A 214 -3.55 -16.01 -4.45
CA GLU A 214 -4.61 -15.62 -3.52
C GLU A 214 -4.39 -14.16 -3.08
N LEU A 215 -5.40 -13.30 -3.28
CA LEU A 215 -5.37 -11.89 -2.91
C LEU A 215 -6.50 -11.56 -1.93
N GLY A 216 -6.16 -10.91 -0.82
CA GLY A 216 -7.12 -10.36 0.13
C GLY A 216 -6.77 -8.93 0.54
N ALA A 217 -7.69 -8.26 1.22
CA ALA A 217 -7.46 -6.91 1.75
C ALA A 217 -7.95 -6.78 3.20
N VAL A 218 -7.22 -6.01 4.01
CA VAL A 218 -7.61 -5.61 5.37
C VAL A 218 -7.69 -4.10 5.43
N LEU A 219 -8.90 -3.59 5.66
CA LEU A 219 -9.21 -2.17 5.57
C LEU A 219 -9.52 -1.60 6.95
N MET A 220 -8.77 -0.59 7.38
CA MET A 220 -9.09 0.18 8.58
C MET A 220 -10.16 1.22 8.29
N LEU A 221 -11.21 1.18 9.11
CA LEU A 221 -12.20 2.24 9.23
C LEU A 221 -11.60 3.48 9.92
N PRO A 222 -12.26 4.66 9.81
CA PRO A 222 -11.84 5.87 10.52
C PRO A 222 -11.55 5.62 12.00
N TYR A 223 -10.34 5.96 12.46
CA TYR A 223 -9.87 5.66 13.83
C TYR A 223 -9.25 6.86 14.56
N TYR A 224 -9.17 8.02 13.90
CA TYR A 224 -8.67 9.25 14.50
C TYR A 224 -9.51 10.43 14.06
N LYS A 225 -9.40 11.54 14.79
CA LYS A 225 -9.94 12.84 14.42
C LYS A 225 -8.81 13.83 14.24
N VAL A 226 -8.87 14.61 13.19
CA VAL A 226 -8.06 15.81 13.01
C VAL A 226 -8.74 17.01 13.67
N PRO A 227 -7.98 17.91 14.31
CA PRO A 227 -8.52 19.18 14.82
C PRO A 227 -9.20 19.98 13.70
N ALA A 228 -10.19 20.80 14.06
CA ALA A 228 -10.78 21.73 13.12
C ALA A 228 -9.71 22.70 12.61
N SER A 229 -9.58 22.83 11.29
CA SER A 229 -8.65 23.78 10.69
C SER A 229 -9.20 25.20 10.76
N THR A 230 -8.34 26.18 10.99
CA THR A 230 -8.65 27.60 10.83
C THR A 230 -8.29 28.13 9.44
N ARG A 231 -7.91 27.24 8.50
CA ARG A 231 -7.46 27.60 7.15
C ARG A 231 -8.64 27.79 6.21
N ASP A 232 -8.46 28.64 5.21
CA ASP A 232 -9.45 28.92 4.17
C ASP A 232 -9.54 27.74 3.18
N GLU A 233 -10.69 27.08 3.16
CA GLU A 233 -10.98 25.91 2.32
C GLU A 233 -11.01 26.23 0.82
N THR A 234 -11.13 27.51 0.45
CA THR A 234 -11.04 27.95 -0.95
C THR A 234 -9.60 27.99 -1.45
N MET A 235 -8.64 28.04 -0.53
CA MET A 235 -7.21 28.21 -0.82
C MET A 235 -6.41 26.93 -0.56
N GLU A 236 -6.90 26.04 0.31
CA GLU A 236 -6.20 24.81 0.66
C GLU A 236 -7.13 23.61 0.87
N ILE A 237 -6.61 22.42 0.58
CA ILE A 237 -7.27 21.17 0.93
C ILE A 237 -7.26 20.97 2.44
N VAL A 238 -8.46 21.03 3.03
CA VAL A 238 -8.70 20.76 4.44
C VAL A 238 -9.25 19.35 4.63
N VAL A 239 -8.58 18.58 5.50
CA VAL A 239 -9.08 17.28 5.93
C VAL A 239 -10.07 17.48 7.08
N LYS A 240 -11.32 17.04 6.91
CA LYS A 240 -12.34 17.08 7.97
C LYS A 240 -12.65 15.69 8.49
N SER A 241 -12.69 15.56 9.81
CA SER A 241 -12.98 14.27 10.46
C SER A 241 -14.42 13.81 10.23
N ASN A 242 -15.37 14.74 10.10
CA ASN A 242 -16.78 14.43 9.89
C ASN A 242 -17.01 13.74 8.54
N ASP A 243 -16.18 14.04 7.54
CA ASP A 243 -16.29 13.48 6.20
C ASP A 243 -15.73 12.06 6.11
N PHE A 244 -14.99 11.58 7.11
CA PHE A 244 -14.30 10.29 7.03
C PHE A 244 -15.25 9.10 6.88
N LEU A 245 -16.41 9.13 7.54
CA LEU A 245 -17.39 8.05 7.44
C LEU A 245 -18.08 8.05 6.09
N ASP A 246 -18.41 9.22 5.55
CA ASP A 246 -19.00 9.34 4.22
C ASP A 246 -18.01 8.89 3.14
N LYS A 247 -16.74 9.30 3.25
CA LYS A 247 -15.67 8.84 2.36
C LYS A 247 -15.47 7.32 2.44
N ALA A 248 -15.47 6.76 3.65
CA ALA A 248 -15.37 5.31 3.84
C ALA A 248 -16.54 4.57 3.18
N ARG A 249 -17.77 5.07 3.32
CA ARG A 249 -18.96 4.49 2.70
C ARG A 249 -18.85 4.52 1.17
N THR A 250 -18.49 5.66 0.59
CA THR A 250 -18.33 5.81 -0.86
C THR A 250 -17.24 4.89 -1.42
N ALA A 251 -16.10 4.80 -0.74
CA ALA A 251 -15.02 3.90 -1.15
C ALA A 251 -15.43 2.42 -1.06
N LEU A 252 -16.17 2.01 -0.04
CA LEU A 252 -16.71 0.65 0.06
C LEU A 252 -17.72 0.33 -1.06
N GLN A 253 -18.56 1.30 -1.43
CA GLN A 253 -19.48 1.14 -2.57
C GLN A 253 -18.70 0.93 -3.87
N TYR A 254 -17.67 1.73 -4.11
CA TYR A 254 -16.78 1.57 -5.27
C TYR A 254 -16.08 0.20 -5.27
N TYR A 255 -15.55 -0.25 -4.13
CA TYR A 255 -14.88 -1.54 -4.00
C TYR A 255 -15.82 -2.72 -4.29
N GLY A 256 -17.09 -2.61 -3.86
CA GLY A 256 -18.12 -3.61 -4.14
C GLY A 256 -18.55 -3.65 -5.61
N MET A 257 -18.50 -2.52 -6.32
CA MET A 257 -18.82 -2.44 -7.75
C MET A 257 -17.69 -3.00 -8.64
N GLU A 258 -16.44 -2.67 -8.34
CA GLU A 258 -15.27 -3.09 -9.12
C GLU A 258 -14.83 -4.55 -8.86
N GLY A 259 -15.51 -5.27 -7.96
CA GLY A 259 -15.23 -6.68 -7.70
C GLY A 259 -13.85 -6.92 -7.08
N MET A 260 -13.52 -6.17 -6.02
CA MET A 260 -12.33 -6.46 -5.21
C MET A 260 -12.36 -7.84 -4.57
#